data_AF-A0A1J5WSV3-F1
#
_entry.id   AF-A0A1J5WSV3-F1
#
_cell.length_a   1.000
_cell.length_b   1.000
_cell.length_c   1.000
_cell.angle_alpha   90.00
_cell.angle_beta   90.00
_cell.angle_gamma   90.00
#
_symmetry.space_group_name_H-M   'P 1'
#
loop_
_entity.id
_entity.type
_entity.pdbx_description
1 polymer ?
#
loop_
_entity_poly.entity_id
_entity_poly.type
_entity_poly.pdbx_seq_one_letter_code
_entity_poly.pdbx_strand_id
1 'polypeptide(L)'
;MEKIMIKISVWEDSEEHTHVVGGETEESVSVVPFSVLVEEYTQKKKTLILACVTTCADRAPNIHSFYYAHNINKVIFRTEKKGRVLHRIRARNPLNNMPIVGDVVYYTVDTVPHAVDSAMVYTTTKYATDRDFLTNSTVRSFFAKNTLSPDEHKLLELEKSDDLPRPEQPASLLGAFRRAVARNGIYLSLILVYLMLAVCLLIFSRDSEIVFLVYCLVVVILIMSLSFFSARRHRRLTN
;
A
#
# COMPACT_ATOMS: atom_id res chain seq x y z
N MET A 1 30.96 21.36 21.44
CA MET A 1 29.91 20.34 21.33
C MET A 1 30.59 19.04 21.03
N GLU A 2 30.34 18.00 21.82
CA GLU A 2 30.83 16.65 21.51
C GLU A 2 30.13 16.15 20.25
N LYS A 3 30.88 15.50 19.35
CA LYS A 3 30.33 14.98 18.11
C LYS A 3 29.54 13.71 18.41
N ILE A 4 28.24 13.69 18.18
CA ILE A 4 27.41 12.48 18.35
C ILE A 4 27.42 11.70 17.04
N MET A 5 27.59 10.38 17.12
CA MET A 5 27.51 9.48 15.96
C MET A 5 26.69 8.25 16.32
N ILE A 6 25.88 7.76 15.38
CA ILE A 6 25.10 6.55 15.54
C ILE A 6 25.65 5.51 14.56
N LYS A 7 26.15 4.40 15.11
CA LYS A 7 26.68 3.27 14.35
C LYS A 7 25.59 2.23 14.14
N ILE A 8 25.29 1.94 12.87
CA ILE A 8 24.24 1.01 12.46
C ILE A 8 24.85 -0.11 11.63
N SER A 9 24.80 -1.32 12.17
CA SER A 9 25.24 -2.53 11.46
C SER A 9 24.09 -3.13 10.66
N VAL A 10 24.19 -3.05 9.33
CA VAL A 10 23.24 -3.64 8.39
C VAL A 10 23.85 -4.92 7.83
N TRP A 11 23.06 -6.00 7.78
CA TRP A 11 23.51 -7.28 7.23
C TRP A 11 22.90 -7.46 5.84
N GLU A 12 23.74 -7.57 4.82
CA GLU A 12 23.36 -7.78 3.42
C GLU A 12 24.21 -8.90 2.82
N ASP A 13 23.58 -9.89 2.18
CA ASP A 13 24.26 -11.02 1.52
C ASP A 13 25.31 -11.77 2.37
N SER A 14 25.08 -11.86 3.69
CA SER A 14 25.99 -12.47 4.68
C SER A 14 27.24 -11.64 5.03
N GLU A 15 27.33 -10.41 4.55
CA GLU A 15 28.30 -9.41 4.95
C GLU A 15 27.67 -8.38 5.89
N GLU A 16 28.47 -7.89 6.84
CA GLU A 16 28.07 -6.81 7.75
C GLU A 16 28.58 -5.47 7.19
N HIS A 17 27.65 -4.58 6.84
CA HIS A 17 27.92 -3.21 6.42
C HIS A 17 27.62 -2.25 7.57
N THR A 18 28.67 -1.58 8.05
CA THR A 18 28.53 -0.53 9.06
C THR A 18 28.21 0.80 8.39
N HIS A 19 27.06 1.38 8.75
CA HIS A 19 26.70 2.76 8.44
C HIS A 19 26.92 3.65 9.67
N VAL A 20 27.46 4.84 9.47
CA VAL A 20 27.62 5.84 10.53
C VAL A 20 26.76 7.05 10.17
N VAL A 21 25.77 7.34 11.01
CA VAL A 21 24.90 8.52 10.88
C VAL A 21 25.38 9.57 11.87
N GLY A 22 25.76 10.75 11.38
CA GLY A 22 26.16 11.88 12.25
C GLY A 22 24.95 12.42 13.01
N GLY A 23 25.13 12.82 14.26
CA GLY A 23 24.07 13.38 15.10
C GLY A 23 23.50 14.69 14.55
N GLU A 24 24.31 15.45 13.81
CA GLU A 24 23.91 16.64 13.07
C GLU A 24 23.05 16.35 11.84
N THR A 25 22.95 15.09 11.41
CA THR A 25 22.11 14.70 10.28
C THR A 25 20.65 14.87 10.66
N GLU A 26 19.91 15.63 9.87
CA GLU A 26 18.47 15.81 10.06
C GLU A 26 17.70 14.56 9.59
N GLU A 27 16.73 14.14 10.40
CA GLU A 27 15.80 13.10 10.02
C GLU A 27 14.86 13.62 8.92
N SER A 28 14.77 12.91 7.79
CA SER A 28 14.18 13.48 6.57
C SER A 28 12.70 13.83 6.65
N VAL A 29 11.95 13.29 7.62
CA VAL A 29 10.51 13.58 7.78
C VAL A 29 10.25 14.67 8.82
N SER A 30 10.89 14.61 9.99
CA SER A 30 10.71 15.57 11.08
C SER A 30 11.64 16.77 11.01
N VAL A 31 12.71 16.69 10.21
CA VAL A 31 13.75 17.73 10.08
C VAL A 31 14.45 17.99 11.43
N VAL A 32 14.37 17.03 12.37
CA VAL A 32 15.04 17.10 13.67
C VAL A 32 16.38 16.37 13.57
N PRO A 33 17.49 16.95 14.05
CA PRO A 33 18.77 16.25 14.12
C PRO A 33 18.71 14.99 14.99
N PHE A 34 19.40 13.94 14.56
CA PHE A 34 19.45 12.70 15.34
C PHE A 34 20.04 12.87 16.74
N SER A 35 20.95 13.82 16.95
CA SER A 35 21.49 14.13 18.28
C SER A 35 20.40 14.53 19.26
N VAL A 36 19.49 15.40 18.84
CA VAL A 36 18.36 15.88 19.66
C VAL A 36 17.42 14.73 19.99
N LEU A 37 17.12 13.86 19.01
CA LEU A 37 16.29 12.69 19.24
C LEU A 37 16.92 11.74 20.27
N VAL A 38 18.22 11.44 20.14
CA VAL A 38 18.93 10.57 21.08
C VAL A 38 18.93 11.15 22.49
N GLU A 39 19.20 12.45 22.63
CA GLU A 39 19.20 13.15 23.92
C GLU A 39 17.82 13.11 24.58
N GLU A 40 16.75 13.43 23.85
CA GLU A 40 15.38 13.43 24.39
C GLU A 40 14.95 12.05 24.87
N TYR A 41 15.26 11.01 24.08
CA TYR A 41 14.96 9.63 24.42
C TYR A 41 15.74 9.16 25.65
N THR A 42 17.03 9.53 25.72
CA THR A 42 17.90 9.23 26.87
C THR A 42 17.38 9.91 28.14
N GLN A 43 17.02 11.20 28.07
CA GLN A 43 16.47 11.95 29.21
C GLN A 43 15.17 11.33 29.73
N LYS A 44 14.28 10.91 28.82
CA LYS A 44 13.00 10.27 29.17
C LYS A 44 13.12 8.78 29.50
N LYS A 45 14.33 8.22 29.51
CA LYS A 45 14.61 6.78 29.74
C LYS A 45 13.81 5.86 28.83
N LYS A 46 13.65 6.27 27.56
CA LYS A 46 12.98 5.51 26.50
C LYS A 46 14.00 5.06 25.48
N THR A 47 13.68 4.02 24.74
CA THR A 47 14.55 3.50 23.67
C THR A 47 14.19 4.17 22.35
N LEU A 48 15.16 4.84 21.73
CA LEU A 48 15.00 5.37 20.38
C LEU A 48 15.00 4.21 19.39
N ILE A 49 14.01 4.19 18.50
CA ILE A 49 13.87 3.19 17.45
C ILE A 49 14.10 3.85 16.10
N LEU A 50 15.11 3.38 15.38
CA LEU A 50 15.43 3.78 14.02
C LEU A 50 14.89 2.74 13.03
N ALA A 51 14.58 3.17 11.83
CA ALA A 51 14.16 2.32 10.74
C ALA A 51 15.12 2.49 9.55
N CYS A 52 15.67 1.38 9.07
CA CYS A 52 16.43 1.31 7.83
C CYS A 52 15.47 0.95 6.69
N VAL A 53 15.42 1.83 5.70
CA VAL A 53 14.62 1.66 4.49
C VAL A 53 15.58 1.45 3.32
N THR A 54 15.40 0.33 2.63
CA THR A 54 16.17 0.01 1.43
C THR A 54 15.41 0.44 0.19
N THR A 55 16.11 1.12 -0.71
CA THR A 55 15.62 1.48 -2.05
C THR A 55 16.61 1.00 -3.10
N CYS A 56 16.11 0.56 -4.24
CA CYS A 56 16.93 0.15 -5.37
C CYS A 56 16.65 1.10 -6.54
N ALA A 57 17.70 1.73 -7.07
CA ALA A 57 17.64 2.38 -8.38
C ALA A 57 18.05 1.37 -9.45
N ASP A 58 17.46 1.47 -10.65
CA ASP A 58 17.74 0.53 -11.74
C ASP A 58 19.25 0.38 -12.00
N ARG A 59 19.78 -0.83 -11.77
CA ARG A 59 21.19 -1.23 -11.91
C ARG A 59 22.18 -0.57 -10.92
N ALA A 60 21.70 0.09 -9.88
CA ALA A 60 22.52 0.66 -8.80
C ALA A 60 22.51 -0.26 -7.56
N PRO A 61 23.53 -0.17 -6.68
CA PRO A 61 23.49 -0.84 -5.39
C PRO A 61 22.30 -0.36 -4.55
N ASN A 62 21.91 -1.20 -3.60
CA ASN A 62 20.87 -0.86 -2.64
C ASN A 62 21.28 0.38 -1.82
N ILE A 63 20.36 1.32 -1.71
CA ILE A 63 20.54 2.56 -0.95
C ILE A 63 19.75 2.44 0.34
N HIS A 64 20.46 2.55 1.46
CA HIS A 64 19.89 2.56 2.81
C HIS A 64 19.65 3.99 3.28
N SER A 65 18.44 4.25 3.75
CA SER A 65 18.05 5.52 4.36
C SER A 65 17.52 5.26 5.77
N PHE A 66 17.92 6.11 6.72
CA PHE A 66 17.57 5.94 8.14
C PHE A 66 16.53 6.96 8.57
N TYR A 67 15.52 6.47 9.27
CA TYR A 67 14.37 7.26 9.72
C TYR A 67 14.11 7.04 11.19
N TYR A 68 13.46 8.03 11.81
CA TYR A 68 12.75 7.77 13.06
C TYR A 68 11.58 6.81 12.79
N ALA A 69 11.54 5.67 13.50
CA ALA A 69 10.69 4.54 13.09
C ALA A 69 9.18 4.87 13.10
N HIS A 70 8.73 5.75 14.01
CA HIS A 70 7.33 6.16 14.05
C HIS A 70 6.92 6.97 12.82
N ASN A 71 7.83 7.77 12.26
CA ASN A 71 7.56 8.57 11.06
C ASN A 71 7.40 7.68 9.83
N ILE A 72 8.33 6.74 9.61
CA ILE A 72 8.22 5.84 8.47
C ILE A 72 7.01 4.91 8.58
N ASN A 73 6.61 4.52 9.80
CA ASN A 73 5.42 3.70 10.00
C ASN A 73 4.14 4.38 9.54
N LYS A 74 4.05 5.71 9.69
CA LYS A 74 2.95 6.51 9.13
C LYS A 74 2.97 6.54 7.60
N VAL A 75 4.11 6.30 6.97
CA VAL A 75 4.23 6.21 5.51
C VAL A 75 3.84 4.82 5.01
N ILE A 76 4.30 3.75 5.66
CA ILE A 76 4.17 2.38 5.12
C ILE A 76 2.97 1.59 5.66
N PHE A 77 2.33 2.04 6.75
CA PHE A 77 1.19 1.35 7.34
C PHE A 77 -0.10 2.16 7.31
N ARG A 78 -1.21 1.44 7.17
CA ARG A 78 -2.56 1.99 7.32
C ARG A 78 -3.41 1.10 8.18
N THR A 79 -4.28 1.70 8.98
CA THR A 79 -5.24 0.99 9.83
C THR A 79 -6.63 0.99 9.20
N GLU A 80 -7.41 -0.06 9.44
CA GLU A 80 -8.82 -0.17 9.02
C GLU A 80 -9.69 -0.54 10.23
N LYS A 81 -10.99 -0.23 10.16
CA LYS A 81 -12.01 -0.61 11.15
C LYS A 81 -11.64 -0.17 12.57
N LYS A 82 -11.29 1.12 12.75
CA LYS A 82 -10.86 1.70 14.03
C LYS A 82 -9.62 1.02 14.62
N GLY A 83 -8.61 0.76 13.79
CA GLY A 83 -7.33 0.18 14.24
C GLY A 83 -7.29 -1.33 14.42
N ARG A 84 -8.34 -2.09 14.04
CA ARG A 84 -8.35 -3.56 14.20
C ARG A 84 -7.49 -4.28 13.17
N VAL A 85 -7.46 -3.77 11.95
CA VAL A 85 -6.71 -4.38 10.85
C VAL A 85 -5.60 -3.43 10.47
N LEU A 86 -4.39 -3.97 10.35
CA LEU A 86 -3.20 -3.24 9.97
C LEU A 86 -2.73 -3.73 8.61
N HIS A 87 -2.56 -2.80 7.69
CA HIS A 87 -2.14 -3.07 6.32
C HIS A 87 -0.79 -2.44 6.05
N ARG A 88 0.11 -3.18 5.40
CA ARG A 88 1.31 -2.63 4.79
C ARG A 88 0.98 -2.16 3.38
N ILE A 89 1.11 -0.87 3.13
CA ILE A 89 0.87 -0.29 1.81
C ILE A 89 2.17 -0.22 1.02
N ARG A 90 2.07 -0.28 -0.30
CA ARG A 90 3.20 0.04 -1.17
C ARG A 90 3.47 1.53 -1.07
N ALA A 91 4.67 1.88 -0.62
CA ALA A 91 5.08 3.26 -0.42
C ALA A 91 6.40 3.56 -1.15
N ARG A 92 6.65 4.84 -1.34
CA ARG A 92 7.91 5.36 -1.84
C ARG A 92 8.69 5.95 -0.66
N ASN A 93 10.01 5.88 -0.75
CA ASN A 93 10.92 6.43 0.23
C ASN A 93 10.78 7.98 0.22
N PRO A 94 10.48 8.60 1.37
CA PRO A 94 10.28 10.05 1.45
C PRO A 94 11.46 10.90 0.97
N LEU A 95 12.70 10.40 1.14
CA LEU A 95 13.92 11.13 0.80
C LEU A 95 14.19 11.20 -0.70
N ASN A 96 13.97 10.10 -1.43
CA ASN A 96 14.39 9.98 -2.83
C ASN A 96 13.27 9.60 -3.80
N ASN A 97 12.03 9.46 -3.31
CA ASN A 97 10.83 9.12 -4.09
C ASN A 97 10.93 7.79 -4.87
N MET A 98 11.87 6.91 -4.52
CA MET A 98 12.02 5.58 -5.10
C MET A 98 11.14 4.56 -4.36
N PRO A 99 10.68 3.48 -5.02
CA PRO A 99 9.90 2.45 -4.34
C PRO A 99 10.73 1.80 -3.23
N ILE A 100 10.11 1.62 -2.07
CA ILE A 100 10.73 0.87 -0.97
C ILE A 100 10.75 -0.61 -1.36
N VAL A 101 11.93 -1.23 -1.29
CA VAL A 101 12.16 -2.63 -1.66
C VAL A 101 12.47 -3.43 -0.42
N GLY A 102 11.91 -4.65 -0.33
CA GLY A 102 12.12 -5.54 0.80
C GLY A 102 11.37 -5.12 2.06
N ASP A 103 11.83 -5.64 3.20
CA ASP A 103 11.30 -5.36 4.53
C ASP A 103 12.04 -4.14 5.13
N VAL A 104 11.32 -3.29 5.87
CA VAL A 104 11.93 -2.22 6.67
C VAL A 104 12.46 -2.82 7.96
N VAL A 105 13.73 -2.56 8.29
CA VAL A 105 14.39 -3.13 9.46
C VAL A 105 14.46 -2.10 10.58
N TYR A 106 14.04 -2.49 11.78
CA TYR A 106 14.05 -1.65 12.96
C TYR A 106 15.26 -1.94 13.85
N TYR A 107 15.88 -0.87 14.32
CA TYR A 107 17.06 -0.88 15.18
C TYR A 107 16.77 -0.11 16.46
N THR A 108 17.16 -0.65 17.60
CA THR A 108 17.14 0.07 18.87
C THR A 108 18.49 0.72 19.10
N VAL A 109 18.49 2.00 19.47
CA VAL A 109 19.70 2.73 19.86
C VAL A 109 19.99 2.45 21.33
N ASP A 110 21.23 2.08 21.62
CA ASP A 110 21.67 1.81 22.99
C ASP A 110 21.67 3.10 23.82
N THR A 111 21.42 2.99 25.12
CA THR A 111 21.32 4.18 26.00
C THR A 111 22.66 4.71 26.46
N VAL A 112 23.72 3.90 26.33
CA VAL A 112 25.06 4.22 26.81
C VAL A 112 25.95 4.44 25.59
N PRO A 113 26.40 5.68 25.33
CA PRO A 113 27.37 5.93 24.26
C PRO A 113 28.77 5.45 24.66
N HIS A 114 29.56 5.13 23.65
CA HIS A 114 30.99 4.89 23.77
C HIS A 114 31.76 6.14 23.31
N ALA A 115 32.66 6.64 24.16
CA ALA A 115 33.54 7.74 23.79
C ALA A 115 34.66 7.21 22.87
N VAL A 116 34.71 7.67 21.63
CA VAL A 116 35.74 7.34 20.63
C VAL A 116 36.24 8.64 20.02
N ASP A 117 37.54 8.94 20.14
CA ASP A 117 38.18 10.12 19.53
C ASP A 117 37.40 11.44 19.73
N SER A 118 36.99 11.71 20.98
CA SER A 118 36.18 12.89 21.37
C SER A 118 34.76 12.96 20.76
N ALA A 119 34.27 11.83 20.22
CA ALA A 119 32.90 11.66 19.75
C ALA A 119 32.14 10.64 20.62
N MET A 120 30.85 10.90 20.85
CA MET A 120 29.93 9.98 21.53
C MET A 120 29.28 9.07 20.49
N VAL A 121 29.66 7.80 20.50
CA VAL A 121 29.19 6.80 19.54
C VAL A 121 28.11 5.93 20.17
N TYR A 122 26.91 5.99 19.61
CA TYR A 122 25.80 5.12 19.98
C TYR A 122 25.76 3.91 19.06
N THR A 123 25.76 2.72 19.64
CA THR A 123 25.55 1.48 18.90
C THR A 123 24.07 1.17 18.75
N THR A 124 23.75 0.38 17.74
CA THR A 124 22.38 -0.05 17.51
C THR A 124 22.30 -1.56 17.36
N THR A 125 21.19 -2.12 17.81
CA THR A 125 20.90 -3.56 17.70
C THR A 125 19.67 -3.76 16.86
N LYS A 126 19.72 -4.71 15.91
CA LYS A 126 18.54 -5.11 15.14
C LYS A 126 17.47 -5.66 16.08
N TYR A 127 16.27 -5.06 16.03
CA TYR A 127 15.17 -5.42 16.92
C TYR A 127 14.08 -6.23 16.21
N ALA A 128 13.60 -5.75 15.06
CA ALA A 128 12.45 -6.33 14.36
C ALA A 128 12.41 -5.89 12.89
N THR A 129 11.46 -6.41 12.12
CA THR A 129 11.12 -5.95 10.78
C THR A 129 9.69 -5.40 10.72
N ASP A 130 9.33 -4.70 9.64
CA ASP A 130 7.96 -4.29 9.37
C ASP A 130 6.97 -5.47 9.32
N ARG A 131 7.41 -6.65 8.87
CA ARG A 131 6.62 -7.88 8.94
C ARG A 131 6.32 -8.30 10.38
N ASP A 132 7.30 -8.18 11.27
CA ASP A 132 7.09 -8.46 12.71
C ASP A 132 6.16 -7.40 13.32
N PHE A 133 6.28 -6.13 12.91
CA PHE A 133 5.37 -5.08 13.34
C PHE A 133 3.92 -5.34 12.92
N LEU A 134 3.70 -5.95 11.74
CA LEU A 134 2.37 -6.38 11.29
C LEU A 134 1.81 -7.54 12.10
N THR A 135 2.60 -8.57 12.35
CA THR A 135 2.10 -9.85 12.89
C THR A 135 2.17 -9.93 14.41
N ASN A 136 3.18 -9.31 15.03
CA ASN A 136 3.47 -9.46 16.44
C ASN A 136 3.01 -8.23 17.25
N SER A 137 2.00 -8.43 18.11
CA SER A 137 1.50 -7.37 18.99
C SER A 137 2.54 -6.88 20.00
N THR A 138 3.48 -7.72 20.42
CA THR A 138 4.53 -7.33 21.37
C THR A 138 5.47 -6.28 20.78
N VAL A 139 5.79 -6.40 19.48
CA VAL A 139 6.56 -5.39 18.76
C VAL A 139 5.81 -4.07 18.75
N ARG A 140 4.49 -4.08 18.45
CA ARG A 140 3.68 -2.85 18.48
C ARG A 140 3.58 -2.24 19.88
N SER A 141 3.43 -3.05 20.91
CA SER A 141 3.42 -2.59 22.30
C SER A 141 4.75 -1.97 22.71
N PHE A 142 5.87 -2.53 22.24
CA PHE A 142 7.20 -1.95 22.46
C PHE A 142 7.34 -0.57 21.80
N PHE A 143 6.87 -0.42 20.56
CA PHE A 143 6.82 0.88 19.89
C PHE A 143 5.94 1.87 20.66
N ALA A 144 4.72 1.47 21.04
CA ALA A 144 3.80 2.34 21.76
C ALA A 144 4.39 2.84 23.10
N LYS A 145 5.06 1.95 23.84
CA LYS A 145 5.72 2.28 25.12
C LYS A 145 6.88 3.28 24.95
N ASN A 146 7.55 3.25 23.80
CA ASN A 146 8.71 4.09 23.49
C ASN A 146 8.36 5.33 22.63
N THR A 147 7.10 5.78 22.62
CA THR A 147 6.75 7.09 22.06
C THR A 147 7.11 8.23 23.00
N LEU A 148 7.55 9.38 22.48
CA LEU A 148 7.71 10.60 23.26
C LEU A 148 6.36 11.27 23.51
N SER A 149 5.46 11.21 22.52
CA SER A 149 4.10 11.75 22.58
C SER A 149 3.03 10.67 22.28
N PRO A 150 1.83 10.77 22.88
CA PRO A 150 0.76 9.78 22.65
C PRO A 150 0.25 9.74 21.20
N ASP A 151 0.53 10.75 20.38
CA ASP A 151 0.09 10.80 18.99
C ASP A 151 1.10 10.22 17.99
N GLU A 152 2.35 9.96 18.40
CA GLU A 152 3.40 9.41 17.52
C GLU A 152 3.11 8.00 17.03
N HIS A 153 2.54 7.14 17.87
CA HIS A 153 2.21 5.76 17.48
C HIS A 153 0.90 5.64 16.70
N LYS A 154 0.12 6.72 16.59
CA LYS A 154 -1.14 6.68 15.84
C LYS A 154 -0.84 6.61 14.36
N LEU A 155 -1.36 5.55 13.74
CA LEU A 155 -1.24 5.32 12.30
C LEU A 155 -2.43 5.97 11.57
N LEU A 156 -2.21 6.25 10.28
CA LEU A 156 -3.24 6.80 9.41
C LEU A 156 -4.29 5.74 9.10
N GLU A 157 -5.56 6.07 9.26
CA GLU A 157 -6.65 5.19 8.84
C GLU A 157 -6.80 5.21 7.31
N LEU A 158 -7.13 4.07 6.70
CA LEU A 158 -7.62 4.05 5.34
C LEU A 158 -8.93 4.81 5.30
N GLU A 159 -8.96 5.92 4.56
CA GLU A 159 -10.23 6.56 4.21
C GLU A 159 -11.09 5.53 3.51
N LYS A 160 -12.34 5.40 3.98
CA LYS A 160 -13.32 4.51 3.37
C LYS A 160 -13.47 4.98 1.93
N SER A 161 -13.20 4.07 0.99
CA SER A 161 -13.07 4.34 -0.45
C SER A 161 -14.41 4.68 -1.13
N ASP A 162 -15.24 5.49 -0.50
CA ASP A 162 -16.47 5.99 -1.09
C ASP A 162 -16.22 7.32 -1.85
N ASP A 163 -15.15 8.08 -1.52
CA ASP A 163 -14.90 9.42 -2.08
C ASP A 163 -13.58 9.65 -2.84
N LEU A 164 -12.67 8.66 -2.94
CA LEU A 164 -11.45 8.80 -3.74
C LEU A 164 -11.72 8.41 -5.21
N PRO A 165 -11.44 9.28 -6.20
CA PRO A 165 -11.44 8.89 -7.60
C PRO A 165 -10.40 7.78 -7.76
N ARG A 166 -10.88 6.56 -8.04
CA ARG A 166 -10.04 5.39 -8.26
C ARG A 166 -9.03 5.75 -9.36
N PRO A 167 -7.71 5.59 -9.14
CA PRO A 167 -6.73 5.86 -10.19
C PRO A 167 -7.13 5.02 -11.41
N GLU A 168 -7.29 5.69 -12.55
CA GLU A 168 -7.57 5.05 -13.83
C GLU A 168 -6.42 4.10 -14.14
N GLN A 169 -6.51 2.86 -13.68
CA GLN A 169 -5.74 1.77 -14.25
C GLN A 169 -6.11 1.74 -15.73
N PRO A 170 -5.13 1.78 -16.66
CA PRO A 170 -5.41 1.73 -18.08
C PRO A 170 -6.32 0.53 -18.31
N ALA A 171 -7.50 0.79 -18.87
CA ALA A 171 -8.56 -0.20 -18.99
C ALA A 171 -8.04 -1.37 -19.82
N SER A 172 -7.50 -2.39 -19.17
CA SER A 172 -7.26 -3.65 -19.84
C SER A 172 -8.63 -4.12 -20.32
N LEU A 173 -8.72 -4.39 -21.62
CA LEU A 173 -9.96 -4.79 -22.29
C LEU A 173 -10.61 -5.97 -21.53
N LEU A 174 -9.77 -6.85 -20.99
CA LEU A 174 -10.16 -7.96 -20.12
C LEU A 174 -10.83 -7.51 -18.80
N GLY A 175 -10.35 -6.46 -18.16
CA GLY A 175 -10.92 -5.90 -16.93
C GLY A 175 -12.21 -5.11 -17.17
N ALA A 176 -12.35 -4.47 -18.33
CA ALA A 176 -13.62 -3.87 -18.77
C ALA A 176 -14.65 -4.97 -19.09
N PHE A 177 -14.22 -6.01 -19.80
CA PHE A 177 -15.05 -7.17 -20.15
C PHE A 177 -15.53 -7.92 -18.90
N ARG A 178 -14.64 -8.21 -17.95
CA ARG A 178 -14.98 -8.92 -16.71
C ARG A 178 -15.97 -8.12 -15.84
N ARG A 179 -15.87 -6.78 -15.84
CA ARG A 179 -16.83 -5.90 -15.13
C ARG A 179 -18.17 -5.79 -15.85
N ALA A 180 -18.17 -5.76 -17.19
CA ALA A 180 -19.39 -5.78 -17.98
C ALA A 180 -20.14 -7.11 -17.83
N VAL A 181 -19.42 -8.24 -17.83
CA VAL A 181 -19.94 -9.59 -17.58
C VAL A 181 -20.47 -9.71 -16.14
N ALA A 182 -19.78 -9.16 -15.14
CA ALA A 182 -20.23 -9.23 -13.76
C ALA A 182 -21.48 -8.35 -13.48
N ARG A 183 -21.59 -7.19 -14.14
CA ARG A 183 -22.70 -6.24 -13.93
C ARG A 183 -23.94 -6.58 -14.78
N ASN A 184 -23.74 -7.16 -15.97
CA ASN A 184 -24.81 -7.47 -16.94
C ASN A 184 -24.87 -8.96 -17.31
N GLY A 185 -24.34 -9.86 -16.48
CA GLY A 185 -24.12 -11.28 -16.82
C GLY A 185 -25.37 -12.04 -17.24
N ILE A 186 -26.54 -11.68 -16.69
CA ILE A 186 -27.84 -12.26 -17.07
C ILE A 186 -28.23 -11.85 -18.50
N TYR A 187 -27.86 -10.66 -18.96
CA TYR A 187 -28.21 -10.18 -20.29
C TYR A 187 -27.28 -10.74 -21.36
N LEU A 188 -25.99 -10.87 -21.03
CA LEU A 188 -25.03 -11.50 -21.95
C LEU A 188 -25.36 -12.99 -22.14
N SER A 189 -25.76 -13.69 -21.07
CA SER A 189 -26.22 -15.07 -21.18
C SER A 189 -27.51 -15.18 -21.99
N LEU A 190 -28.48 -14.27 -21.81
CA LEU A 190 -29.70 -14.23 -22.63
C LEU A 190 -29.40 -13.99 -24.11
N ILE A 191 -28.58 -13.00 -24.45
CA ILE A 191 -28.22 -12.70 -25.85
C ILE A 191 -27.54 -13.91 -26.51
N LEU A 192 -26.66 -14.60 -25.79
CA LEU A 192 -25.93 -15.76 -26.31
C LEU A 192 -26.85 -16.97 -26.52
N VAL A 193 -27.83 -17.17 -25.62
CA VAL A 193 -28.89 -18.17 -25.80
C VAL A 193 -29.78 -17.84 -27.01
N TYR A 194 -30.15 -16.57 -27.20
CA TYR A 194 -30.93 -16.15 -28.37
C TYR A 194 -30.18 -16.33 -29.69
N LEU A 195 -28.88 -16.03 -29.71
CA LEU A 195 -28.04 -16.20 -30.90
C LEU A 195 -27.87 -17.68 -31.24
N MET A 196 -27.70 -18.55 -30.24
CA MET A 196 -27.70 -20.00 -30.44
C MET A 196 -29.06 -20.50 -30.97
N LEU A 197 -30.18 -20.02 -30.42
CA LEU A 197 -31.52 -20.39 -30.90
C LEU A 197 -31.75 -19.97 -32.35
N ALA A 198 -31.32 -18.76 -32.74
CA ALA A 198 -31.41 -18.27 -34.10
C ALA A 198 -30.58 -19.11 -35.08
N VAL A 199 -29.35 -19.49 -34.69
CA VAL A 199 -28.49 -20.37 -35.50
C VAL A 199 -29.09 -21.78 -35.63
N CYS A 200 -29.62 -22.35 -34.55
CA CYS A 200 -30.33 -23.63 -34.60
C CYS A 200 -31.53 -23.57 -35.55
N LEU A 201 -32.33 -22.49 -35.49
CA LEU A 201 -33.48 -22.33 -36.37
C LEU A 201 -33.05 -22.15 -37.83
N LEU A 202 -31.96 -21.44 -38.12
CA LEU A 202 -31.39 -21.31 -39.46
C LEU A 202 -30.87 -22.64 -40.03
N ILE A 203 -30.31 -23.52 -39.20
CA ILE A 203 -29.79 -24.82 -39.65
C ILE A 203 -30.92 -25.82 -39.89
N PHE A 204 -32.01 -25.78 -39.10
CA PHE A 204 -33.08 -26.78 -39.16
C PHE A 204 -34.28 -26.40 -40.04
N SER A 205 -34.37 -25.17 -40.52
CA SER A 205 -35.47 -24.72 -41.37
C SER A 205 -35.12 -24.87 -42.85
N ARG A 206 -35.90 -25.69 -43.55
CA ARG A 206 -35.80 -25.87 -45.01
C ARG A 206 -36.62 -24.83 -45.77
N ASP A 207 -37.60 -24.22 -45.10
CA ASP A 207 -38.53 -23.25 -45.69
C ASP A 207 -38.14 -21.83 -45.31
N SER A 208 -37.77 -21.04 -46.32
CA SER A 208 -37.24 -19.68 -46.19
C SER A 208 -38.22 -18.67 -45.56
N GLU A 209 -39.53 -18.93 -45.65
CA GLU A 209 -40.56 -18.06 -45.09
C GLU A 209 -40.62 -18.11 -43.56
N ILE A 210 -40.39 -19.28 -42.97
CA ILE A 210 -40.40 -19.47 -41.51
C ILE A 210 -39.18 -18.78 -40.87
N VAL A 211 -38.03 -18.83 -41.55
CA VAL A 211 -36.80 -18.14 -41.12
C VAL A 211 -37.02 -16.64 -41.00
N PHE A 212 -37.66 -16.04 -42.00
CA PHE A 212 -37.89 -14.60 -42.04
C PHE A 212 -38.81 -14.15 -40.91
N LEU A 213 -39.87 -14.91 -40.63
CA LEU A 213 -40.84 -14.60 -39.58
C LEU A 213 -40.22 -14.70 -38.18
N VAL A 214 -39.42 -15.74 -37.94
CA VAL A 214 -38.67 -15.92 -36.68
C VAL A 214 -37.67 -14.78 -36.49
N TYR A 215 -36.94 -14.40 -37.54
CA TYR A 215 -35.98 -13.31 -37.48
C TYR A 215 -36.66 -11.97 -37.13
N CYS A 216 -37.80 -11.67 -37.77
CA CYS A 216 -38.58 -10.48 -37.46
C CYS A 216 -39.04 -10.47 -35.98
N LEU A 217 -39.49 -11.61 -35.46
CA LEU A 217 -39.92 -11.72 -34.07
C LEU A 217 -38.76 -11.47 -33.08
N VAL A 218 -37.57 -12.00 -33.36
CA VAL A 218 -36.36 -11.77 -32.55
C VAL A 218 -35.96 -10.29 -32.55
N VAL A 219 -36.01 -9.63 -33.72
CA VAL A 219 -35.69 -8.19 -33.84
C VAL A 219 -36.68 -7.34 -33.04
N VAL A 220 -37.98 -7.66 -33.10
CA VAL A 220 -39.02 -6.94 -32.33
C VAL A 220 -38.78 -7.08 -30.82
N ILE A 221 -38.47 -8.29 -30.35
CA ILE A 221 -38.17 -8.55 -28.93
C ILE A 221 -36.92 -7.77 -28.48
N LEU A 222 -35.88 -7.71 -29.32
CA LEU A 222 -34.68 -6.91 -29.04
C LEU A 222 -35.01 -5.41 -28.93
N ILE A 223 -35.79 -4.86 -29.86
CA ILE A 223 -36.20 -3.44 -29.82
C ILE A 223 -37.03 -3.13 -28.57
N MET A 224 -37.95 -4.02 -28.19
CA MET A 224 -38.75 -3.87 -26.97
C MET A 224 -37.89 -3.91 -25.70
N SER A 225 -36.89 -4.80 -25.66
CA SER A 225 -35.96 -4.90 -24.53
C SER A 225 -35.09 -3.65 -24.36
N LEU A 226 -34.66 -3.03 -25.47
CA LEU A 226 -33.89 -1.79 -25.50
C LEU A 226 -34.75 -0.58 -25.11
N SER A 227 -36.01 -0.54 -25.55
CA SER A 227 -36.95 0.54 -25.22
C SER A 227 -37.36 0.51 -23.75
N PHE A 228 -37.56 -0.66 -23.16
CA PHE A 228 -37.80 -0.80 -21.72
C PHE A 228 -36.60 -0.33 -20.89
N PHE A 229 -35.39 -0.51 -21.41
CA PHE A 229 -34.16 -0.04 -20.78
C PHE A 229 -34.01 1.49 -20.84
N SER A 230 -34.33 2.13 -21.98
CA SER A 230 -34.31 3.60 -22.08
C SER A 230 -35.29 4.25 -21.10
N ALA A 231 -36.48 3.67 -20.94
CA ALA A 231 -37.49 4.11 -19.98
C ALA A 231 -37.04 3.93 -18.51
N ARG A 232 -36.39 2.80 -18.17
CA ARG A 232 -35.84 2.57 -16.82
C ARG A 232 -34.64 3.47 -16.50
N ARG A 233 -33.82 3.81 -17.50
CA ARG A 233 -32.69 4.73 -17.33
C ARG A 233 -33.18 6.16 -17.04
N HIS A 234 -34.25 6.59 -17.68
CA HIS A 234 -34.86 7.90 -17.42
C HIS A 234 -35.45 8.03 -16.00
N ARG A 235 -36.09 6.99 -15.47
CA ARG A 235 -36.66 7.00 -14.09
C ARG A 235 -35.63 7.05 -12.97
N ARG A 236 -34.37 6.67 -13.22
CA ARG A 236 -33.28 6.73 -12.22
C ARG A 236 -32.56 8.07 -12.18
N LEU A 237 -32.82 8.96 -13.12
CA LEU A 237 -32.23 10.30 -13.18
C LEU A 237 -33.16 11.39 -12.60
N THR A 238 -34.39 11.01 -12.24
CA THR A 238 -35.44 11.92 -11.72
C THR A 238 -35.83 11.64 -10.26
N ASN A 239 -35.12 10.72 -9.58
CA ASN A 239 -35.20 10.44 -8.14
C ASN A 239 -33.78 10.49 -7.58
#